data_AF-A0A0P1AGV0-F1
#
_entry.id   AF-A0A0P1AGV0-F1
#
_cell.length_a   1.000
_cell.length_b   1.000
_cell.length_c   1.000
_cell.angle_alpha   90.00
_cell.angle_beta   90.00
_cell.angle_gamma   90.00
#
_symmetry.space_group_name_H-M   'P 1'
#
loop_
_entity.id
_entity.type
_entity.pdbx_description
1 polymer ?
#
loop_
_entity_poly.entity_id
_entity_poly.type
_entity_poly.pdbx_seq_one_letter_code
_entity_poly.pdbx_strand_id
1 'polypeptide(L)'
;MQLRSRKTYSSASPCGSLAALSPPVLLERKSHTRKNGNSNSQSDLNSENDKIARHCSSVRRDRTRVRPRRNVVARKKCRLSTTEEDLEEATRRRFRVLQSAFGPEDRVDDSSWITGTLIDLVLWKFANLYKAVHFLPTAFYHLHLEAALNATGSPWQRRYQGQRTKRDYVVRDVLGCIVNYNRQKPLIFIVNVDQIHWNLFRLQLNPIPKLQLFEPMGRLASRSGISYRSVPRAVIEWLDVCYPQDKCWLERTESAITNKQQVSGFDCGVACLLYADKCGRGQSIEEINDEIDQQAITSFRKQLQLQLGAQGNDSDG
;
A
#
# COMPACT_ATOMS: atom_id res chain seq x y z
N MET A 1 -48.48 -32.42 -36.97
CA MET A 1 -49.39 -31.32 -36.59
C MET A 1 -48.65 -30.01 -36.72
N GLN A 2 -49.36 -29.03 -37.24
CA GLN A 2 -48.85 -27.81 -37.86
C GLN A 2 -49.25 -26.61 -36.98
N LEU A 3 -48.44 -25.54 -37.07
CA LEU A 3 -48.80 -24.11 -36.97
C LEU A 3 -48.63 -23.35 -35.63
N ARG A 4 -47.71 -22.37 -35.72
CA ARG A 4 -47.85 -20.90 -35.50
C ARG A 4 -47.99 -20.42 -34.04
N SER A 5 -47.02 -19.65 -33.51
CA SER A 5 -46.63 -18.25 -33.81
C SER A 5 -47.45 -17.22 -33.02
N ARG A 6 -46.76 -16.41 -32.20
CA ARG A 6 -46.90 -14.94 -32.17
C ARG A 6 -45.73 -14.29 -31.43
N LYS A 7 -44.99 -13.44 -32.18
CA LYS A 7 -44.20 -12.32 -31.67
C LYS A 7 -45.14 -11.14 -31.40
N THR A 8 -44.84 -10.33 -30.40
CA THR A 8 -45.03 -8.87 -30.45
C THR A 8 -43.88 -8.18 -29.73
N TYR A 9 -43.22 -7.28 -30.47
CA TYR A 9 -42.32 -6.24 -29.99
C TYR A 9 -43.14 -5.12 -29.31
N SER A 10 -42.54 -4.38 -28.38
CA SER A 10 -42.43 -2.91 -28.52
C SER A 10 -41.49 -2.31 -27.48
N SER A 11 -40.66 -1.40 -27.99
CA SER A 11 -39.66 -0.53 -27.37
C SER A 11 -40.26 0.63 -26.56
N ALA A 12 -39.49 1.17 -25.61
CA ALA A 12 -39.05 2.58 -25.59
C ALA A 12 -38.27 2.93 -24.30
N SER A 13 -37.05 3.43 -24.46
CA SER A 13 -36.46 4.50 -23.61
C SER A 13 -36.69 5.82 -24.37
N PRO A 14 -36.73 7.04 -23.76
CA PRO A 14 -35.56 7.66 -23.10
C PRO A 14 -35.83 8.74 -22.01
N CYS A 15 -34.73 9.21 -21.41
CA CYS A 15 -34.41 10.56 -20.87
C CYS A 15 -35.46 11.41 -20.11
N GLY A 16 -35.05 11.93 -18.95
CA GLY A 16 -35.63 13.11 -18.31
C GLY A 16 -34.70 13.70 -17.24
N SER A 17 -34.10 14.85 -17.57
CA SER A 17 -33.23 15.70 -16.76
C SER A 17 -34.04 16.80 -16.03
N LEU A 18 -33.34 17.64 -15.26
CA LEU A 18 -33.69 18.95 -14.64
C LEU A 18 -34.03 18.87 -13.14
N ALA A 19 -33.20 19.36 -12.20
CA ALA A 19 -32.68 20.72 -11.95
C ALA A 19 -33.72 21.70 -11.37
N ALA A 20 -33.51 22.15 -10.12
CA ALA A 20 -33.89 23.46 -9.58
C ALA A 20 -33.33 23.59 -8.14
N LEU A 21 -32.33 24.42 -7.83
CA LEU A 21 -32.32 25.89 -7.63
C LEU A 21 -32.31 26.28 -6.13
N SER A 22 -31.21 26.91 -5.70
CA SER A 22 -30.95 27.67 -4.45
C SER A 22 -31.75 29.01 -4.41
N PRO A 23 -31.50 30.05 -3.56
CA PRO A 23 -30.73 30.31 -2.29
C PRO A 23 -31.62 31.16 -1.27
N PRO A 24 -31.18 32.08 -0.36
CA PRO A 24 -29.85 32.59 0.06
C PRO A 24 -29.55 32.90 1.57
N VAL A 25 -28.24 33.01 1.86
CA VAL A 25 -27.47 34.01 2.64
C VAL A 25 -28.07 34.69 3.90
N LEU A 26 -27.36 34.59 5.04
CA LEU A 26 -27.07 35.75 5.91
C LEU A 26 -25.75 35.59 6.69
N LEU A 27 -25.03 36.71 6.83
CA LEU A 27 -23.75 36.90 7.51
C LEU A 27 -23.82 36.65 9.04
N GLU A 28 -22.70 36.24 9.66
CA GLU A 28 -22.03 37.16 10.61
C GLU A 28 -20.58 36.77 10.92
N ARG A 29 -19.77 37.82 11.03
CA ARG A 29 -18.32 37.84 11.15
C ARG A 29 -18.03 38.35 12.57
N LYS A 30 -17.40 37.55 13.44
CA LYS A 30 -16.84 38.05 14.71
C LYS A 30 -15.39 37.62 14.87
N SER A 31 -14.53 38.61 14.59
CA SER A 31 -13.14 38.73 15.00
C SER A 31 -13.04 38.86 16.52
N HIS A 32 -12.19 38.05 17.17
CA HIS A 32 -11.69 38.33 18.52
C HIS A 32 -10.17 38.35 18.54
N THR A 33 -9.65 39.54 18.87
CA THR A 33 -8.26 39.90 19.07
C THR A 33 -8.04 40.08 20.57
N ARG A 34 -7.03 39.41 21.15
CA ARG A 34 -6.37 39.77 22.44
C ARG A 34 -5.09 38.91 22.53
N LYS A 35 -3.89 39.43 22.24
CA LYS A 35 -2.97 40.30 23.01
C LYS A 35 -2.54 39.76 24.39
N ASN A 36 -1.21 39.58 24.45
CA ASN A 36 -0.25 39.95 25.51
C ASN A 36 0.23 38.92 26.54
N GLY A 37 1.56 38.94 26.70
CA GLY A 37 2.30 38.64 27.94
C GLY A 37 3.45 37.65 27.72
N ASN A 38 4.69 38.10 27.52
CA ASN A 38 5.79 38.17 28.52
C ASN A 38 6.23 36.78 29.03
N SER A 39 7.51 36.42 29.22
CA SER A 39 8.80 37.12 29.27
C SER A 39 9.86 36.06 29.67
N ASN A 40 11.11 36.20 29.20
CA ASN A 40 12.39 35.71 29.78
C ASN A 40 12.50 34.19 30.10
N SER A 41 13.65 33.52 29.98
CA SER A 41 14.97 33.88 30.49
C SER A 41 16.07 33.08 29.79
N GLN A 42 17.23 33.73 29.68
CA GLN A 42 18.55 33.16 29.41
C GLN A 42 18.91 32.03 30.39
N SER A 43 19.65 31.04 29.91
CA SER A 43 20.85 30.57 30.63
C SER A 43 21.79 29.88 29.64
N ASP A 44 22.91 30.56 29.41
CA ASP A 44 24.17 30.00 28.98
C ASP A 44 24.61 28.91 29.96
N LEU A 45 25.12 27.78 29.48
CA LEU A 45 26.20 27.07 30.16
C LEU A 45 27.03 26.26 29.16
N ASN A 46 28.31 26.60 29.17
CA ASN A 46 29.44 25.98 28.50
C ASN A 46 29.58 24.49 28.83
N SER A 47 30.07 23.71 27.87
CA SER A 47 31.06 22.66 28.16
C SER A 47 31.93 22.42 26.93
N GLU A 48 33.15 22.94 27.03
CA GLU A 48 34.33 22.41 26.34
C GLU A 48 34.64 20.97 26.83
N ASN A 49 35.61 20.33 26.17
CA ASN A 49 36.14 18.96 26.30
C ASN A 49 35.55 18.00 25.25
N ASP A 50 36.29 17.27 24.42
CA ASP A 50 37.71 16.96 24.46
C ASP A 50 38.22 16.61 23.05
N LYS A 51 39.44 17.06 22.78
CA LYS A 51 40.25 16.65 21.62
C LYS A 51 40.82 15.26 21.90
N ILE A 52 40.40 14.25 21.14
CA ILE A 52 41.18 13.02 20.99
C ILE A 52 41.40 12.74 19.51
N ALA A 53 42.55 13.20 19.04
CA ALA A 53 43.17 12.76 17.81
C ALA A 53 43.55 11.28 17.95
N ARG A 54 42.99 10.41 17.10
CA ARG A 54 43.57 9.09 16.82
C ARG A 54 43.86 8.98 15.34
N HIS A 55 45.12 9.26 15.06
CA HIS A 55 45.89 8.71 13.96
C HIS A 55 45.59 7.21 13.81
N CYS A 56 45.11 6.79 12.64
CA CYS A 56 45.19 5.41 12.22
C CYS A 56 45.82 5.36 10.83
N SER A 57 47.05 4.85 10.83
CA SER A 57 47.95 4.68 9.71
C SER A 57 47.36 3.85 8.58
N SER A 58 47.61 4.32 7.36
CA SER A 58 47.34 3.64 6.10
C SER A 58 48.14 2.34 5.98
N VAL A 59 47.45 1.20 5.97
CA VAL A 59 48.04 -0.07 5.55
C VAL A 59 47.73 -0.26 4.07
N ARG A 60 48.69 0.16 3.24
CA ARG A 60 48.84 -0.33 1.86
C ARG A 60 48.97 -1.85 1.91
N ARG A 61 48.05 -2.57 1.25
CA ARG A 61 48.31 -3.96 0.84
C ARG A 61 48.32 -4.08 -0.66
N ASP A 62 49.41 -4.72 -1.07
CA ASP A 62 49.86 -5.02 -2.40
C ASP A 62 48.90 -5.90 -3.21
N ARG A 63 48.71 -5.45 -4.46
CA ARG A 63 48.90 -6.22 -5.70
C ARG A 63 48.79 -7.74 -5.57
N THR A 64 47.78 -8.33 -6.20
CA THR A 64 47.96 -9.65 -6.83
C THR A 64 47.07 -9.90 -8.06
N ARG A 65 47.77 -10.16 -9.17
CA ARG A 65 47.49 -11.00 -10.35
C ARG A 65 46.26 -10.74 -11.24
N VAL A 66 46.55 -10.02 -12.32
CA VAL A 66 45.91 -10.08 -13.64
C VAL A 66 45.81 -11.54 -14.13
N ARG A 67 44.59 -12.05 -14.30
CA ARG A 67 44.31 -13.31 -15.01
C ARG A 67 44.14 -13.06 -16.52
N PRO A 68 44.58 -13.99 -17.38
CA PRO A 68 44.49 -13.84 -18.82
C PRO A 68 43.04 -13.98 -19.31
N ARG A 69 42.67 -13.11 -20.26
CA ARG A 69 41.41 -13.13 -21.01
C ARG A 69 41.27 -14.46 -21.77
N ARG A 70 40.32 -15.31 -21.34
CA ARG A 70 39.79 -16.40 -22.18
C ARG A 70 38.69 -15.84 -23.07
N ASN A 71 39.01 -15.65 -24.34
CA ASN A 71 38.04 -15.48 -25.41
C ASN A 71 37.27 -16.78 -25.60
N VAL A 72 36.02 -16.82 -25.19
CA VAL A 72 35.07 -17.86 -25.61
C VAL A 72 33.93 -17.16 -26.33
N VAL A 73 34.13 -16.98 -27.64
CA VAL A 73 33.07 -16.62 -28.58
C VAL A 73 32.23 -17.87 -28.81
N ALA A 74 31.35 -18.19 -27.86
CA ALA A 74 30.31 -19.19 -28.05
C ALA A 74 29.02 -18.47 -28.41
N ARG A 75 28.68 -18.54 -29.71
CA ARG A 75 27.40 -18.16 -30.29
C ARG A 75 26.24 -18.75 -29.47
N LYS A 76 25.62 -17.94 -28.61
CA LYS A 76 24.31 -18.24 -28.04
C LYS A 76 23.23 -17.65 -28.94
N LYS A 77 22.71 -18.46 -29.86
CA LYS A 77 21.36 -18.26 -30.40
C LYS A 77 20.38 -18.54 -29.24
N CYS A 78 20.11 -17.51 -28.46
CA CYS A 78 19.13 -17.56 -27.38
C CYS A 78 17.74 -17.59 -28.02
N ARG A 79 17.02 -18.71 -27.86
CA ARG A 79 15.58 -18.80 -28.14
C ARG A 79 14.88 -17.70 -27.35
N LEU A 80 14.17 -16.82 -28.04
CA LEU A 80 13.45 -15.67 -27.50
C LEU A 80 11.97 -15.96 -27.18
N SER A 81 11.54 -17.23 -27.19
CA SER A 81 10.13 -17.60 -27.06
C SER A 81 9.72 -18.14 -25.68
N THR A 82 10.59 -18.10 -24.66
CA THR A 82 10.37 -18.79 -23.37
C THR A 82 9.92 -17.86 -22.23
N THR A 83 9.95 -16.54 -22.41
CA THR A 83 9.78 -15.58 -21.31
C THR A 83 8.37 -15.47 -20.73
N GLU A 84 7.31 -15.70 -21.52
CA GLU A 84 5.93 -15.58 -21.03
C GLU A 84 5.45 -16.85 -20.31
N GLU A 85 5.72 -18.03 -20.88
CA GLU A 85 5.41 -19.33 -20.24
C GLU A 85 6.13 -19.47 -18.89
N ASP A 86 7.38 -19.02 -18.82
CA ASP A 86 8.15 -18.99 -17.56
C ASP A 86 7.52 -18.08 -16.50
N LEU A 87 6.93 -16.95 -16.92
CA LEU A 87 6.28 -16.00 -16.00
C LEU A 87 4.96 -16.56 -15.46
N GLU A 88 4.15 -17.17 -16.32
CA GLU A 88 2.91 -17.83 -15.90
C GLU A 88 3.19 -18.97 -14.93
N GLU A 89 4.16 -19.83 -15.25
CA GLU A 89 4.53 -20.95 -14.40
C GLU A 89 5.10 -20.47 -13.05
N ALA A 90 5.91 -19.40 -13.05
CA ALA A 90 6.36 -18.76 -11.81
C ALA A 90 5.18 -18.22 -10.99
N THR A 91 4.19 -17.62 -11.64
CA THR A 91 2.97 -17.10 -11.00
C THR A 91 2.15 -18.23 -10.38
N ARG A 92 1.96 -19.35 -11.09
CA ARG A 92 1.26 -20.54 -10.60
C ARG A 92 1.98 -21.17 -9.41
N ARG A 93 3.30 -21.30 -9.48
CA ARG A 93 4.10 -21.80 -8.34
C ARG A 93 3.94 -20.92 -7.12
N ARG A 94 3.98 -19.60 -7.30
CA ARG A 94 3.79 -18.65 -6.20
C ARG A 94 2.40 -18.75 -5.58
N PHE A 95 1.37 -18.91 -6.41
CA PHE A 95 0.01 -19.12 -5.93
C PHE A 95 -0.09 -20.41 -5.09
N ARG A 96 0.49 -21.52 -5.55
CA ARG A 96 0.53 -22.77 -4.78
C ARG A 96 1.27 -22.61 -3.45
N VAL A 97 2.38 -21.85 -3.43
CA VAL A 97 3.11 -21.54 -2.19
C VAL A 97 2.24 -20.74 -1.23
N LEU A 98 1.54 -19.70 -1.70
CA LEU A 98 0.63 -18.92 -0.88
C LEU A 98 -0.52 -19.79 -0.34
N GLN A 99 -1.12 -20.64 -1.17
CA GLN A 99 -2.16 -21.58 -0.73
C GLN A 99 -1.64 -22.60 0.27
N SER A 100 -0.42 -23.12 0.09
CA SER A 100 0.17 -24.08 1.04
C SER A 100 0.52 -23.47 2.40
N ALA A 101 0.64 -22.14 2.46
CA ALA A 101 0.85 -21.42 3.69
C ALA A 101 -0.45 -21.19 4.48
N PHE A 102 -1.62 -21.57 3.93
CA PHE A 102 -2.88 -21.47 4.66
C PHE A 102 -2.96 -22.49 5.78
N GLY A 103 -3.09 -21.99 7.00
CA GLY A 103 -3.33 -22.79 8.18
C GLY A 103 -4.77 -22.68 8.71
N PRO A 104 -5.09 -23.41 9.78
CA PRO A 104 -6.36 -23.26 10.50
C PRO A 104 -6.63 -21.83 10.99
N GLU A 105 -5.59 -21.04 11.25
CA GLU A 105 -5.63 -19.63 11.64
C GLU A 105 -6.13 -18.69 10.52
N ASP A 106 -6.07 -19.13 9.27
CA ASP A 106 -6.55 -18.36 8.11
C ASP A 106 -8.04 -18.56 7.85
N ARG A 107 -8.72 -19.34 8.69
CA ARG A 107 -10.16 -19.52 8.63
C ARG A 107 -10.84 -18.21 9.00
N VAL A 108 -11.65 -17.72 8.07
CA VAL A 108 -12.53 -16.59 8.32
C VAL A 108 -13.74 -17.13 9.06
N ASP A 109 -13.91 -16.76 10.32
CA ASP A 109 -15.15 -16.95 11.08
C ASP A 109 -15.81 -15.58 11.33
N ASP A 110 -16.89 -15.52 12.10
CA ASP A 110 -17.65 -14.29 12.32
C ASP A 110 -16.90 -13.23 13.14
N SER A 111 -15.84 -13.63 13.86
CA SER A 111 -15.11 -12.78 14.81
C SER A 111 -13.57 -12.90 14.74
N SER A 112 -13.04 -13.68 13.81
CA SER A 112 -11.61 -13.93 13.70
C SER A 112 -10.90 -12.74 13.07
N TRP A 113 -9.68 -12.51 13.59
CA TRP A 113 -8.72 -11.61 12.99
C TRP A 113 -8.16 -12.28 11.75
N ILE A 114 -8.18 -11.60 10.61
CA ILE A 114 -7.55 -12.14 9.40
C ILE A 114 -6.03 -11.91 9.44
N THR A 115 -5.29 -12.87 8.90
CA THR A 115 -3.83 -12.85 8.87
C THR A 115 -3.29 -12.11 7.64
N GLY A 116 -1.98 -11.85 7.63
CA GLY A 116 -1.29 -11.35 6.44
C GLY A 116 -1.30 -12.35 5.27
N THR A 117 -1.25 -13.66 5.55
CA THR A 117 -1.29 -14.72 4.53
C THR A 117 -2.60 -14.72 3.77
N LEU A 118 -3.72 -14.63 4.50
CA LEU A 118 -5.04 -14.52 3.88
C LEU A 118 -5.18 -13.23 3.08
N ILE A 119 -4.72 -12.11 3.63
CA ILE A 119 -4.70 -10.83 2.90
C ILE A 119 -3.96 -10.99 1.58
N ASP A 120 -2.75 -11.56 1.58
CA ASP A 120 -1.92 -11.72 0.38
C ASP A 120 -2.56 -12.64 -0.67
N LEU A 121 -3.28 -13.69 -0.27
CA LEU A 121 -4.04 -14.52 -1.20
C LEU A 121 -5.18 -13.73 -1.87
N VAL A 122 -5.93 -12.95 -1.09
CA VAL A 122 -7.03 -12.15 -1.65
C VAL A 122 -6.48 -11.04 -2.55
N LEU A 123 -5.39 -10.38 -2.14
CA LEU A 123 -4.69 -9.41 -3.00
C LEU A 123 -4.15 -10.05 -4.28
N TRP A 124 -3.70 -11.30 -4.25
CA TRP A 124 -3.32 -12.04 -5.46
C TRP A 124 -4.51 -12.24 -6.41
N LYS A 125 -5.70 -12.57 -5.89
CA LYS A 125 -6.93 -12.65 -6.69
C LYS A 125 -7.27 -11.28 -7.29
N PHE A 126 -7.18 -10.20 -6.50
CA PHE A 126 -7.41 -8.84 -6.98
C PHE A 126 -6.40 -8.40 -8.04
N ALA A 127 -5.11 -8.72 -7.91
CA ALA A 127 -4.13 -8.40 -8.92
C ALA A 127 -4.39 -9.13 -10.26
N ASN A 128 -5.07 -10.28 -10.21
CA ASN A 128 -5.52 -10.95 -11.42
C ASN A 128 -6.73 -10.27 -12.07
N LEU A 129 -7.62 -9.67 -11.29
CA LEU A 129 -8.82 -8.98 -11.78
C LEU A 129 -8.53 -7.52 -12.20
N TYR A 130 -7.76 -6.79 -11.41
CA TYR A 130 -7.54 -5.34 -11.53
C TYR A 130 -6.14 -5.03 -12.09
N LYS A 131 -5.96 -5.27 -13.38
CA LYS A 131 -4.65 -5.08 -14.07
C LYS A 131 -4.14 -3.65 -14.05
N ALA A 132 -5.02 -2.67 -13.80
CA ALA A 132 -4.69 -1.25 -13.70
C ALA A 132 -4.06 -0.84 -12.36
N VAL A 133 -3.98 -1.74 -11.37
CA VAL A 133 -3.38 -1.46 -10.05
C VAL A 133 -2.31 -2.50 -9.69
N HIS A 134 -1.29 -2.11 -8.93
CA HIS A 134 -0.37 -3.06 -8.30
C HIS A 134 -0.79 -3.27 -6.84
N PHE A 135 -0.90 -4.52 -6.43
CA PHE A 135 -1.13 -4.89 -5.04
C PHE A 135 0.18 -5.42 -4.46
N LEU A 136 0.73 -4.77 -3.44
CA LEU A 136 1.97 -5.21 -2.81
C LEU A 136 1.65 -6.20 -1.68
N PRO A 137 2.50 -7.22 -1.47
CA PRO A 137 2.30 -8.18 -0.39
C PRO A 137 2.44 -7.50 0.98
N THR A 138 1.77 -8.00 2.01
CA THR A 138 1.89 -7.49 3.39
C THR A 138 3.33 -7.51 3.90
N ALA A 139 4.10 -8.52 3.49
CA ALA A 139 5.52 -8.65 3.80
C ALA A 139 6.41 -7.55 3.20
N PHE A 140 5.94 -6.80 2.19
CA PHE A 140 6.69 -5.69 1.58
C PHE A 140 7.19 -4.70 2.64
N TYR A 141 6.32 -4.30 3.56
CA TYR A 141 6.67 -3.32 4.58
C TYR A 141 7.74 -3.87 5.55
N HIS A 142 7.45 -5.00 6.20
CA HIS A 142 8.30 -5.56 7.26
C HIS A 142 9.61 -6.15 6.73
N LEU A 143 9.62 -6.80 5.57
CA LEU A 143 10.81 -7.49 5.06
C LEU A 143 11.64 -6.63 4.11
N HIS A 144 11.03 -5.75 3.31
CA HIS A 144 11.80 -4.99 2.33
C HIS A 144 12.16 -3.60 2.84
N LEU A 145 11.19 -2.86 3.37
CA LEU A 145 11.45 -1.48 3.79
C LEU A 145 12.20 -1.42 5.12
N GLU A 146 11.77 -2.18 6.13
CA GLU A 146 12.44 -2.19 7.44
C GLU A 146 13.84 -2.83 7.35
N ALA A 147 14.03 -3.88 6.54
CA ALA A 147 15.36 -4.44 6.34
C ALA A 147 16.31 -3.45 5.65
N ALA A 148 15.83 -2.68 4.67
CA ALA A 148 16.61 -1.62 4.04
C ALA A 148 16.99 -0.50 5.04
N LEU A 149 16.12 -0.20 6.01
CA LEU A 149 16.42 0.71 7.12
C LEU A 149 17.50 0.15 8.06
N ASN A 150 17.41 -1.13 8.40
CA ASN A 150 18.29 -1.77 9.37
C ASN A 150 19.68 -2.08 8.77
N ALA A 151 19.76 -2.37 7.47
CA ALA A 151 21.02 -2.63 6.77
C ALA A 151 21.97 -1.40 6.74
N THR A 152 21.42 -0.19 6.89
CA THR A 152 22.19 1.07 6.88
C THR A 152 22.90 1.40 8.21
N GLY A 153 22.91 0.50 9.19
CA GLY A 153 23.67 0.70 10.44
C GLY A 153 23.13 1.84 11.31
N SER A 154 23.97 2.29 12.26
CA SER A 154 23.61 3.27 13.31
C SER A 154 22.93 4.53 12.74
N PRO A 155 21.96 5.15 13.45
CA PRO A 155 21.34 6.41 13.05
C PRO A 155 22.34 7.53 12.70
N TRP A 156 23.54 7.48 13.26
CA TRP A 156 24.62 8.44 13.00
C TRP A 156 25.30 8.22 11.64
N GLN A 157 25.34 7.00 11.12
CA GLN A 157 25.89 6.70 9.79
C GLN A 157 24.96 7.13 8.65
N ARG A 158 23.66 7.28 8.92
CA ARG A 158 22.68 7.80 7.93
C ARG A 158 22.98 9.20 7.41
N ARG A 159 23.73 10.03 8.14
CA ARG A 159 24.12 11.38 7.67
C ARG A 159 25.29 11.36 6.68
N TYR A 160 26.04 10.26 6.61
CA TYR A 160 27.26 10.15 5.80
C TYR A 160 27.20 9.04 4.73
N GLN A 161 26.29 8.08 4.86
CA GLN A 161 26.09 7.06 3.82
C GLN A 161 25.35 7.65 2.63
N GLY A 162 25.88 7.35 1.44
CA GLY A 162 25.43 7.89 0.17
C GLY A 162 23.92 7.87 -0.02
N GLN A 163 23.45 8.87 -0.75
CA GLN A 163 22.05 9.07 -1.11
C GLN A 163 21.47 7.75 -1.66
N ARG A 164 20.50 7.15 -0.94
CA ARG A 164 19.79 5.96 -1.42
C ARG A 164 19.21 6.27 -2.80
N THR A 165 19.28 5.29 -3.67
CA THR A 165 18.84 5.39 -5.06
C THR A 165 17.64 4.48 -5.30
N LYS A 166 16.91 4.73 -6.39
CA LYS A 166 15.79 3.86 -6.80
C LYS A 166 16.19 2.39 -6.99
N ARG A 167 17.47 2.13 -7.28
CA ARG A 167 18.00 0.78 -7.49
C ARG A 167 18.07 -0.05 -6.21
N ASP A 168 18.09 0.61 -5.06
CA ASP A 168 18.12 -0.05 -3.75
C ASP A 168 16.74 -0.60 -3.36
N TYR A 169 15.68 -0.19 -4.07
CA TYR A 169 14.31 -0.63 -3.82
C TYR A 169 13.78 -1.44 -5.00
N VAL A 170 14.05 -2.75 -5.03
CA VAL A 170 13.42 -3.65 -6.01
C VAL A 170 12.15 -4.25 -5.40
N VAL A 171 11.03 -3.55 -5.58
CA VAL A 171 9.73 -3.99 -5.07
C VAL A 171 9.02 -4.86 -6.10
N ARG A 172 8.42 -5.95 -5.64
CA ARG A 172 7.58 -6.84 -6.44
C ARG A 172 6.17 -6.84 -5.87
N ASP A 173 5.19 -6.85 -6.76
CA ASP A 173 3.78 -7.04 -6.37
C ASP A 173 3.49 -8.50 -5.98
N VAL A 174 2.26 -8.79 -5.58
CA VAL A 174 1.80 -10.14 -5.19
C VAL A 174 1.92 -11.15 -6.34
N LEU A 175 1.87 -10.72 -7.60
CA LEU A 175 2.10 -11.57 -8.78
C LEU A 175 3.59 -11.80 -9.06
N GLY A 176 4.48 -11.05 -8.41
CA GLY A 176 5.92 -11.14 -8.60
C GLY A 176 6.46 -10.18 -9.66
N CYS A 177 5.59 -9.35 -10.24
CA CYS A 177 5.97 -8.33 -11.20
C CYS A 177 6.74 -7.22 -10.49
N ILE A 178 7.85 -6.79 -11.09
CA ILE A 178 8.64 -5.66 -10.57
C ILE A 178 7.84 -4.37 -10.76
N VAL A 179 7.71 -3.59 -9.69
CA VAL A 179 7.07 -2.27 -9.75
C VAL A 179 7.97 -1.32 -10.54
N ASN A 180 7.44 -0.81 -11.65
CA ASN A 180 8.15 0.20 -12.44
C ASN A 180 7.78 1.59 -11.94
N TYR A 181 8.67 2.23 -11.19
CA TYR A 181 8.47 3.56 -10.61
C TYR A 181 8.30 4.69 -11.64
N ASN A 182 8.59 4.46 -12.92
CA ASN A 182 8.36 5.43 -13.99
C ASN A 182 6.92 5.34 -14.55
N ARG A 183 6.17 4.30 -14.20
CA ARG A 183 4.76 4.17 -14.61
C ARG A 183 3.87 4.82 -13.56
N GLN A 184 2.83 5.50 -14.03
CA GLN A 184 1.85 6.17 -13.18
C GLN A 184 0.75 5.22 -12.68
N LYS A 185 1.10 3.95 -12.45
CA LYS A 185 0.15 2.93 -12.03
C LYS A 185 -0.04 3.01 -10.50
N PRO A 186 -1.27 3.11 -9.98
CA PRO A 186 -1.49 3.15 -8.54
C PRO A 186 -0.94 1.92 -7.83
N LEU A 187 -0.50 2.11 -6.59
CA LEU A 187 -0.10 1.03 -5.71
C LEU A 187 -1.07 0.92 -4.55
N ILE A 188 -1.45 -0.30 -4.19
CA ILE A 188 -2.22 -0.62 -2.99
C ILE A 188 -1.38 -1.55 -2.13
N PHE A 189 -1.29 -1.23 -0.85
CA PHE A 189 -0.61 -2.08 0.12
C PHE A 189 -1.25 -1.94 1.50
N ILE A 190 -1.22 -3.04 2.25
CA ILE A 190 -1.81 -3.13 3.57
C ILE A 190 -0.67 -3.31 4.58
N VAL A 191 -0.68 -2.53 5.65
CA VAL A 191 0.35 -2.53 6.69
C VAL A 191 -0.28 -2.85 8.03
N ASN A 192 0.35 -3.76 8.78
CA ASN A 192 0.00 -3.99 10.17
C ASN A 192 0.76 -2.98 11.05
N VAL A 193 0.09 -1.92 11.47
CA VAL A 193 0.66 -0.92 12.36
C VAL A 193 0.72 -1.49 13.77
N ASP A 194 1.93 -1.50 14.34
CA ASP A 194 2.23 -2.02 15.68
C ASP A 194 1.77 -3.46 15.94
N GLN A 195 1.57 -4.26 14.88
CA GLN A 195 1.07 -5.64 14.95
C GLN A 195 -0.34 -5.78 15.55
N ILE A 196 -1.10 -4.67 15.64
CA ILE A 196 -2.43 -4.63 16.28
C ILE A 196 -3.53 -4.09 15.36
N HIS A 197 -3.18 -3.49 14.22
CA HIS A 197 -4.18 -2.84 13.37
C HIS A 197 -3.75 -2.82 11.90
N TRP A 198 -4.63 -3.32 11.05
CA TRP A 198 -4.45 -3.27 9.60
C TRP A 198 -4.94 -1.93 9.04
N ASN A 199 -4.07 -1.24 8.32
CA ASN A 199 -4.38 -0.05 7.54
C ASN A 199 -4.09 -0.29 6.06
N LEU A 200 -4.93 0.26 5.18
CA LEU A 200 -4.68 0.26 3.75
C LEU A 200 -4.11 1.60 3.30
N PHE A 201 -3.11 1.53 2.43
CA PHE A 201 -2.55 2.68 1.75
C PHE A 201 -2.80 2.56 0.24
N ARG A 202 -3.29 3.65 -0.36
CA ARG A 202 -3.34 3.83 -1.81
C ARG A 202 -2.38 4.94 -2.22
N LEU A 203 -1.36 4.59 -3.00
CA LEU A 203 -0.51 5.55 -3.67
C LEU A 203 -1.16 5.91 -5.00
N GLN A 204 -1.70 7.12 -5.10
CA GLN A 204 -2.26 7.67 -6.32
C GLN A 204 -1.28 8.67 -6.91
N LEU A 205 -0.81 8.43 -8.13
CA LEU A 205 0.20 9.27 -8.77
C LEU A 205 -0.40 10.32 -9.73
N ASN A 206 -1.62 10.07 -10.23
CA ASN A 206 -2.35 10.97 -11.14
C ASN A 206 -3.77 11.25 -10.62
N PRO A 207 -4.34 12.44 -10.87
CA PRO A 207 -3.70 13.59 -11.51
C PRO A 207 -2.72 14.34 -10.60
N ILE A 208 -2.91 14.23 -9.28
CA ILE A 208 -2.04 14.84 -8.27
C ILE A 208 -1.48 13.72 -7.40
N PRO A 209 -0.14 13.59 -7.29
CA PRO A 209 0.49 12.60 -6.41
C PRO A 209 0.08 12.78 -4.96
N LYS A 210 -0.52 11.74 -4.38
CA LYS A 210 -0.97 11.68 -2.98
C LYS A 210 -0.96 10.26 -2.43
N LEU A 211 -0.68 10.17 -1.14
CA LEU A 211 -0.77 8.93 -0.37
C LEU A 211 -2.06 8.97 0.43
N GLN A 212 -2.88 7.94 0.30
CA GLN A 212 -4.20 7.91 0.92
C GLN A 212 -4.23 6.80 1.96
N LEU A 213 -4.49 7.20 3.21
CA LEU A 213 -4.60 6.30 4.35
C LEU A 213 -6.06 5.95 4.60
N PHE A 214 -6.37 4.67 4.54
CA PHE A 214 -7.66 4.11 4.93
C PHE A 214 -7.46 3.40 6.28
N GLU A 215 -7.82 4.09 7.37
CA GLU A 215 -7.81 3.58 8.75
C GLU A 215 -9.25 3.24 9.14
N PRO A 216 -9.66 1.94 9.14
CA PRO A 216 -11.07 1.54 9.27
C PRO A 216 -11.80 2.12 10.50
N MET A 217 -11.07 2.36 11.59
CA MET A 217 -11.61 2.96 12.82
C MET A 217 -11.89 4.47 12.68
N GLY A 218 -11.63 5.05 11.52
CA GLY A 218 -11.73 6.47 11.24
C GLY A 218 -10.59 7.27 11.86
N ARG A 219 -10.56 8.56 11.56
CA ARG A 219 -9.58 9.46 12.16
C ARG A 219 -10.00 9.79 13.60
N LEU A 220 -9.11 9.55 14.56
CA LEU A 220 -9.32 10.00 15.94
C LEU A 220 -9.46 11.53 15.97
N ALA A 221 -10.60 12.03 16.48
CA ALA A 221 -10.93 13.46 16.50
C ALA A 221 -9.88 14.34 17.20
N SER A 222 -9.09 13.76 18.12
CA SER A 222 -8.03 14.45 18.84
C SER A 222 -6.76 14.71 18.02
N ARG A 223 -6.61 14.08 16.85
CA ARG A 223 -5.38 14.17 16.04
C ARG A 223 -5.47 15.28 15.00
N SER A 224 -4.61 16.28 15.12
CA SER A 224 -4.36 17.28 14.08
C SER A 224 -3.37 16.74 13.04
N GLY A 225 -3.86 16.36 11.87
CA GLY A 225 -3.06 15.94 10.72
C GLY A 225 -2.58 14.48 10.74
N ILE A 226 -1.89 14.11 9.66
CA ILE A 226 -1.21 12.83 9.50
C ILE A 226 0.20 12.93 10.12
N SER A 227 0.62 11.87 10.81
CA SER A 227 1.94 11.80 11.44
C SER A 227 2.56 10.42 11.27
N TYR A 228 3.82 10.28 11.69
CA TYR A 228 4.53 8.99 11.67
C TYR A 228 3.93 7.91 12.59
N ARG A 229 2.95 8.26 13.43
CA ARG A 229 2.15 7.26 14.18
C ARG A 229 1.14 6.53 13.31
N SER A 230 0.70 7.15 12.22
CA SER A 230 -0.29 6.58 11.29
C SER A 230 0.37 6.08 10.01
N VAL A 231 1.51 6.66 9.61
CA VAL A 231 2.25 6.30 8.40
C VAL A 231 3.68 5.94 8.78
N PRO A 232 4.11 4.69 8.56
CA PRO A 232 5.47 4.30 8.91
C PRO A 232 6.54 5.13 8.19
N ARG A 233 7.62 5.50 8.90
CA ARG A 233 8.75 6.26 8.33
C ARG A 233 9.36 5.59 7.10
N ALA A 234 9.47 4.25 7.13
CA ALA A 234 10.03 3.47 6.04
C ALA A 234 9.27 3.66 4.73
N VAL A 235 7.94 3.81 4.80
CA VAL A 235 7.07 4.06 3.65
C VAL A 235 7.37 5.44 3.07
N ILE A 236 7.45 6.47 3.91
CA ILE A 236 7.76 7.83 3.46
C ILE A 236 9.14 7.91 2.80
N GLU A 237 10.18 7.35 3.44
CA GLU A 237 11.53 7.34 2.88
C GLU A 237 11.61 6.60 1.52
N TRP A 238 10.92 5.46 1.41
CA TRP A 238 10.84 4.71 0.16
C TRP A 238 10.19 5.54 -0.95
N LEU A 239 9.07 6.21 -0.64
CA LEU A 239 8.35 7.04 -1.60
C LEU A 239 9.16 8.28 -2.01
N ASP A 240 9.81 8.96 -1.07
CA ASP A 240 10.66 10.13 -1.37
C ASP A 240 11.81 9.77 -2.33
N VAL A 241 12.34 8.54 -2.25
CA VAL A 241 13.38 8.05 -3.18
C VAL A 241 12.78 7.59 -4.52
N CYS A 242 11.72 6.78 -4.49
CA CYS A 242 11.21 6.11 -5.70
C CYS A 242 10.32 7.02 -6.56
N TYR A 243 9.57 7.90 -5.91
CA TYR A 243 8.62 8.83 -6.51
C TYR A 243 8.87 10.26 -6.02
N PRO A 244 10.04 10.86 -6.27
CA PRO A 244 10.40 12.17 -5.72
C PRO A 244 9.37 13.24 -6.09
N GLN A 245 9.04 14.09 -5.11
CA GLN A 245 8.07 15.19 -5.21
C GLN A 245 8.69 16.47 -4.66
N ASP A 246 8.14 17.64 -5.03
CA ASP A 246 8.60 18.94 -4.49
C ASP A 246 8.40 19.07 -2.98
N LYS A 247 7.36 18.40 -2.44
CA LYS A 247 7.05 18.30 -1.02
C LYS A 247 7.22 16.85 -0.57
N CYS A 248 7.60 16.63 0.68
CA CYS A 248 7.74 15.27 1.21
C CYS A 248 6.42 14.49 1.14
N TRP A 249 6.51 13.16 1.02
CA TRP A 249 5.30 12.33 0.92
C TRP A 249 4.39 12.38 2.14
N LEU A 250 4.94 12.67 3.32
CA LEU A 250 4.12 12.82 4.54
C LEU A 250 3.15 14.01 4.41
N GLU A 251 3.59 15.14 3.85
CA GLU A 251 2.72 16.30 3.59
C GLU A 251 1.67 16.04 2.49
N ARG A 252 1.94 15.08 1.60
CA ARG A 252 1.01 14.62 0.56
C ARG A 252 0.11 13.49 1.03
N THR A 253 0.19 13.11 2.30
CA THR A 253 -0.66 12.06 2.85
C THR A 253 -1.98 12.64 3.35
N GLU A 254 -3.09 12.03 2.94
CA GLU A 254 -4.44 12.37 3.39
C GLU A 254 -5.13 11.16 4.03
N SER A 255 -6.01 11.43 5.00
CA SER A 255 -6.94 10.42 5.51
C SER A 255 -8.03 10.26 4.46
N ALA A 256 -8.11 9.11 3.83
CA ALA A 256 -9.12 8.84 2.81
C ALA A 256 -10.51 8.74 3.44
N ILE A 257 -10.62 7.98 4.52
CA ILE A 257 -11.86 7.91 5.29
C ILE A 257 -11.77 8.83 6.49
N THR A 258 -12.86 9.53 6.77
CA THR A 258 -12.96 10.50 7.87
C THR A 258 -13.80 9.95 9.01
N ASN A 259 -14.85 9.20 8.67
CA ASN A 259 -15.76 8.59 9.62
C ASN A 259 -15.26 7.21 10.05
N LYS A 260 -15.67 6.81 11.26
CA LYS A 260 -15.47 5.44 11.75
C LYS A 260 -16.39 4.51 10.96
N GLN A 261 -15.81 3.64 10.13
CA GLN A 261 -16.56 2.67 9.31
C GLN A 261 -16.57 1.29 9.97
N GLN A 262 -15.49 0.90 10.64
CA GLN A 262 -15.42 -0.31 11.47
C GLN A 262 -15.89 -0.02 12.90
N VAL A 263 -16.81 -0.82 13.40
CA VAL A 263 -17.28 -0.82 14.80
C VAL A 263 -16.71 -1.99 15.60
N SER A 264 -16.55 -3.16 14.99
CA SER A 264 -16.01 -4.35 15.65
C SER A 264 -14.50 -4.21 15.96
N GLY A 265 -13.94 -5.08 16.80
CA GLY A 265 -12.50 -5.06 17.12
C GLY A 265 -11.60 -5.79 16.11
N PHE A 266 -12.18 -6.67 15.29
CA PHE A 266 -11.44 -7.69 14.52
C PHE A 266 -11.57 -7.53 12.99
N ASP A 267 -12.40 -6.60 12.50
CA ASP A 267 -12.66 -6.45 11.06
C ASP A 267 -11.67 -5.56 10.31
N CYS A 268 -10.63 -5.02 10.96
CA CYS A 268 -9.73 -4.06 10.32
C CYS A 268 -9.08 -4.61 9.04
N GLY A 269 -8.69 -5.88 9.04
CA GLY A 269 -8.17 -6.53 7.84
C GLY A 269 -9.24 -6.74 6.76
N VAL A 270 -10.46 -7.12 7.15
CA VAL A 270 -11.58 -7.32 6.20
C VAL A 270 -11.96 -6.00 5.54
N ALA A 271 -12.03 -4.93 6.33
CA ALA A 271 -12.24 -3.57 5.84
C ALA A 271 -11.14 -3.16 4.85
N CYS A 272 -9.87 -3.43 5.17
CA CYS A 272 -8.76 -3.19 4.24
C CYS A 272 -8.90 -3.95 2.91
N LEU A 273 -9.35 -5.22 2.94
CA LEU A 273 -9.60 -5.97 1.70
C LEU A 273 -10.77 -5.40 0.90
N LEU A 274 -11.83 -4.95 1.57
CA LEU A 274 -12.95 -4.28 0.89
C LEU A 274 -12.50 -2.95 0.25
N TYR A 275 -11.70 -2.14 0.95
CA TYR A 275 -11.10 -0.94 0.38
C TYR A 275 -10.21 -1.27 -0.82
N ALA A 276 -9.41 -2.35 -0.74
CA ALA A 276 -8.55 -2.79 -1.84
C ALA A 276 -9.35 -3.17 -3.08
N ASP A 277 -10.47 -3.89 -2.91
CA ASP A 277 -11.42 -4.22 -3.98
C ASP A 277 -11.98 -2.94 -4.64
N LYS A 278 -12.50 -2.00 -3.83
CA LYS A 278 -13.04 -0.73 -4.35
C LYS A 278 -12.00 0.11 -5.06
N CYS A 279 -10.81 0.22 -4.50
CA CYS A 279 -9.69 0.92 -5.14
C CYS A 279 -9.24 0.22 -6.43
N GLY A 280 -9.26 -1.12 -6.48
CA GLY A 280 -8.98 -1.90 -7.68
C GLY A 280 -9.96 -1.65 -8.82
N ARG A 281 -11.23 -1.40 -8.48
CA ARG A 281 -12.29 -0.96 -9.40
C ARG A 281 -12.19 0.50 -9.82
N GLY A 282 -11.27 1.27 -9.22
CA GLY A 282 -11.07 2.68 -9.52
C GLY A 282 -12.03 3.63 -8.81
N GLN A 283 -12.73 3.18 -7.75
CA GLN A 283 -13.62 4.06 -6.99
C GLN A 283 -12.85 5.20 -6.31
N SER A 284 -13.48 6.38 -6.24
CA SER A 284 -12.92 7.58 -5.60
C SER A 284 -12.89 7.44 -4.07
N ILE A 285 -12.25 8.40 -3.38
CA ILE A 285 -12.27 8.39 -1.91
C ILE A 285 -13.70 8.61 -1.42
N GLU A 286 -14.39 9.57 -2.03
CA GLU A 286 -15.72 10.01 -1.65
C GLU A 286 -16.72 8.85 -1.78
N GLU A 287 -16.69 8.13 -2.91
CA GLU A 287 -17.50 6.94 -3.14
C GLU A 287 -17.24 5.86 -2.07
N ILE A 288 -15.97 5.58 -1.77
CA ILE A 288 -15.60 4.59 -0.75
C ILE A 288 -16.04 5.03 0.66
N ASN A 289 -15.90 6.32 0.97
CA ASN A 289 -16.26 6.88 2.27
C ASN A 289 -17.78 6.86 2.51
N ASP A 290 -18.57 7.05 1.45
CA ASP A 290 -20.03 7.09 1.49
C ASP A 290 -20.68 5.70 1.44
N GLU A 291 -20.09 4.75 0.69
CA GLU A 291 -20.66 3.41 0.50
C GLU A 291 -20.31 2.40 1.59
N ILE A 292 -19.20 2.60 2.30
CA ILE A 292 -18.68 1.58 3.23
C ILE A 292 -19.00 1.93 4.68
N ASP A 293 -19.68 1.00 5.32
CA ASP A 293 -19.97 0.98 6.75
C ASP A 293 -19.70 -0.42 7.33
N GLN A 294 -20.03 -0.62 8.62
CA GLN A 294 -19.87 -1.92 9.29
C GLN A 294 -20.72 -3.01 8.64
N GLN A 295 -21.88 -2.70 8.08
CA GLN A 295 -22.74 -3.68 7.42
C GLN A 295 -22.10 -4.17 6.13
N ALA A 296 -21.53 -3.28 5.33
CA ALA A 296 -20.77 -3.62 4.12
C ALA A 296 -19.55 -4.49 4.45
N ILE A 297 -18.80 -4.12 5.50
CA ILE A 297 -17.64 -4.90 5.97
C ILE A 297 -18.06 -6.31 6.41
N THR A 298 -19.12 -6.42 7.22
CA THR A 298 -19.65 -7.71 7.70
C THR A 298 -20.16 -8.57 6.54
N SER A 299 -20.82 -7.95 5.55
CA SER A 299 -21.30 -8.65 4.35
C SER A 299 -20.13 -9.16 3.52
N PHE A 300 -19.06 -8.36 3.40
CA PHE A 300 -17.85 -8.77 2.71
C PHE A 300 -17.12 -9.93 3.42
N ARG A 301 -17.07 -9.93 4.77
CA ARG A 301 -16.59 -11.08 5.55
C ARG A 301 -17.32 -12.36 5.18
N LYS A 302 -18.66 -12.33 5.14
CA LYS A 302 -19.47 -13.50 4.76
C LYS A 302 -19.18 -13.98 3.34
N GLN A 303 -18.93 -13.06 2.40
CA GLN A 303 -18.50 -13.43 1.06
C GLN A 303 -17.14 -14.13 1.05
N LEU A 304 -16.17 -13.64 1.83
CA LEU A 304 -14.87 -14.30 1.98
C LEU A 304 -15.02 -15.71 2.57
N GLN A 305 -15.86 -15.87 3.61
CA GLN A 305 -16.16 -17.18 4.20
C GLN A 305 -16.69 -18.17 3.15
N LEU A 306 -17.69 -17.75 2.36
CA LEU A 306 -18.28 -18.60 1.31
C LEU A 306 -17.26 -18.98 0.23
N GLN A 307 -16.45 -18.02 -0.22
CA GLN A 307 -15.44 -18.25 -1.26
C GLN A 307 -14.32 -19.19 -0.80
N LEU A 308 -13.92 -19.13 0.46
CA LEU A 308 -12.88 -20.00 1.01
C LEU A 308 -13.44 -21.38 1.38
N GLY A 309 -14.68 -21.43 1.90
CA GLY A 309 -15.36 -22.69 2.21
C GLY A 309 -15.64 -23.54 0.96
N ALA A 310 -16.00 -22.92 -0.16
CA ALA A 310 -16.20 -23.63 -1.42
C ALA A 310 -14.90 -24.31 -1.93
N GLN A 311 -13.73 -23.72 -1.69
CA GLN A 311 -12.45 -24.28 -2.14
C GLN A 311 -12.01 -25.51 -1.33
N GLY A 312 -12.48 -25.67 -0.09
CA GLY A 312 -12.14 -26.81 0.75
C GLY A 312 -12.77 -28.13 0.30
N ASN A 313 -13.96 -28.08 -0.31
CA ASN A 313 -14.70 -29.29 -0.70
C ASN A 313 -14.25 -29.90 -2.03
N ASP A 314 -13.58 -29.13 -2.90
CA ASP A 314 -13.14 -29.60 -4.22
C ASP A 314 -11.78 -30.32 -4.20
N SER A 315 -11.09 -30.37 -3.04
CA SER A 315 -9.72 -30.91 -2.93
C SER A 315 -9.63 -32.33 -2.35
N ASP A 316 -10.76 -32.91 -1.91
CA ASP A 316 -10.85 -34.27 -1.34
C ASP A 316 -11.35 -35.33 -2.35
N GLY A 317 -11.30 -35.02 -3.66
CA GLY A 317 -11.74 -35.91 -4.76
C GLY A 317 -10.60 -36.47 -5.59
#